data_AF-A0A937U581-F1
#
_entry.id   AF-A0A937U581-F1
#
_cell.length_a   1.000
_cell.length_b   1.000
_cell.length_c   1.000
_cell.angle_alpha   90.00
_cell.angle_beta   90.00
_cell.angle_gamma   90.00
#
_symmetry.space_group_name_H-M   'P 1'
#
loop_
_entity.id
_entity.type
_entity.pdbx_description
1 polymer ?
#
loop_
_entity_poly.entity_id
_entity_poly.type
_entity_poly.pdbx_seq_one_letter_code
_entity_poly.pdbx_strand_id
1 'polypeptide(L)'
;MSKYFYAMVLFGVVYCYGFVEAAQPPHAVLVVGTHHYAPQTTMPFLATELERLGFRTTVVNPAWDPEKDKRGLPGLEVLKDADVGIFFMRFLQLKDSQLAHITEFIESGKAVVGLRTSTHAFNYPKNHPRHALNNDFGQKVLGSPYLIHLAGKTQVKPAANALHHPILTGVDTTGWESSGTLYLINAQPGIEPLLIGTGHSKRVGTVTNQFGIHELEQTMSAPIAWTWKNSYGNRVFTTSLGHAKDFTNKNALRVIVNGVFWSVNRSVLSAETVLNTFSTAAK
;
A
#
# COMPACT_ATOMS: atom_id res chain seq x y z
N MET A 1 -40.56 -44.70 -62.83
CA MET A 1 -39.51 -44.64 -61.80
C MET A 1 -39.06 -43.20 -61.65
N SER A 2 -39.43 -42.51 -60.57
CA SER A 2 -38.69 -41.34 -60.08
C SER A 2 -39.14 -41.10 -58.64
N LYS A 3 -38.25 -41.31 -57.67
CA LYS A 3 -38.47 -41.04 -56.25
C LYS A 3 -37.67 -39.77 -55.92
N TYR A 4 -38.36 -38.68 -55.57
CA TYR A 4 -37.73 -37.49 -55.03
C TYR A 4 -37.59 -37.64 -53.51
N PHE A 5 -36.35 -37.57 -53.04
CA PHE A 5 -35.98 -37.63 -51.63
C PHE A 5 -35.86 -36.18 -51.10
N TYR A 6 -36.75 -35.78 -50.19
CA TYR A 6 -36.63 -34.49 -49.49
C TYR A 6 -35.65 -34.66 -48.33
N ALA A 7 -34.48 -34.02 -48.41
CA ALA A 7 -33.54 -33.91 -47.30
C ALA A 7 -33.93 -32.69 -46.45
N MET A 8 -34.42 -32.96 -45.23
CA MET A 8 -34.75 -31.93 -44.25
C MET A 8 -33.50 -31.63 -43.42
N VAL A 9 -32.90 -30.45 -43.63
CA VAL A 9 -31.73 -29.98 -42.86
C VAL A 9 -32.22 -29.32 -41.58
N LEU A 10 -31.99 -29.97 -40.44
CA LEU A 10 -32.24 -29.42 -39.10
C LEU A 10 -31.03 -28.60 -38.65
N PHE A 11 -31.19 -27.28 -38.53
CA PHE A 11 -30.24 -26.40 -37.85
C PHE A 11 -30.42 -26.55 -36.34
N GLY A 12 -29.54 -27.32 -35.69
CA GLY A 12 -29.44 -27.36 -34.23
C GLY A 12 -28.71 -26.12 -33.70
N VAL A 13 -29.42 -25.23 -33.02
CA VAL A 13 -28.81 -24.13 -32.26
C VAL A 13 -28.34 -24.71 -30.91
N VAL A 14 -27.02 -24.82 -30.74
CA VAL A 14 -26.42 -25.20 -29.46
C VAL A 14 -26.33 -23.96 -28.58
N TYR A 15 -27.16 -23.89 -27.55
CA TYR A 15 -27.02 -22.92 -26.46
C TYR A 15 -25.88 -23.37 -25.53
N CYS A 16 -24.68 -22.83 -25.72
CA CYS A 16 -23.61 -22.95 -24.75
C CYS A 16 -23.90 -22.03 -23.56
N TYR A 17 -24.53 -22.56 -22.51
CA TYR A 17 -24.52 -21.93 -21.19
C TYR A 17 -23.10 -22.06 -20.62
N GLY A 18 -22.28 -21.02 -20.80
CA GLY A 18 -21.01 -20.91 -20.09
C GLY A 18 -21.30 -20.70 -18.59
N PHE A 19 -20.89 -21.65 -17.76
CA PHE A 19 -20.80 -21.42 -16.33
C PHE A 19 -19.71 -20.37 -16.10
N VAL A 20 -20.11 -19.16 -15.71
CA VAL A 20 -19.17 -18.16 -15.18
C VAL A 20 -18.76 -18.64 -13.79
N GLU A 21 -17.58 -19.23 -13.69
CA GLU A 21 -16.96 -19.49 -12.39
C GLU A 21 -16.80 -18.14 -11.67
N ALA A 22 -17.42 -18.00 -10.51
CA ALA A 22 -17.31 -16.77 -9.74
C ALA A 22 -15.83 -16.57 -9.39
N ALA A 23 -15.24 -15.46 -9.84
CA ALA A 23 -13.85 -15.14 -9.56
C ALA A 23 -13.63 -15.17 -8.04
N GLN A 24 -12.64 -15.95 -7.60
CA GLN A 24 -12.30 -16.06 -6.18
C GLN A 24 -11.97 -14.67 -5.60
N PRO A 25 -12.36 -14.36 -4.35
CA PRO A 25 -12.03 -13.08 -3.75
C PRO A 25 -10.51 -12.89 -3.69
N PRO A 26 -9.98 -11.71 -4.09
CA PRO A 26 -8.54 -11.47 -4.07
C PRO A 26 -7.95 -11.64 -2.68
N HIS A 27 -6.75 -12.19 -2.62
CA HIS A 27 -6.02 -12.40 -1.38
C HIS A 27 -5.11 -11.22 -1.06
N ALA A 28 -5.44 -10.49 0.00
CA ALA A 28 -4.58 -9.44 0.55
C ALA A 28 -3.72 -10.01 1.69
N VAL A 29 -2.40 -9.94 1.54
CA VAL A 29 -1.45 -10.29 2.61
C VAL A 29 -0.92 -9.01 3.24
N LEU A 30 -1.20 -8.81 4.53
CA LEU A 30 -0.75 -7.65 5.30
C LEU A 30 0.51 -8.02 6.09
N VAL A 31 1.60 -7.31 5.86
CA VAL A 31 2.91 -7.59 6.49
C VAL A 31 3.22 -6.51 7.52
N VAL A 32 3.21 -6.90 8.80
CA VAL A 32 3.54 -6.04 9.95
C VAL A 32 5.02 -6.17 10.27
N GLY A 33 5.85 -5.29 9.71
CA GLY A 33 7.31 -5.31 9.86
C GLY A 33 7.87 -4.43 10.98
N THR A 34 7.03 -3.79 11.79
CA THR A 34 7.44 -2.89 12.87
C THR A 34 6.29 -2.74 13.86
N HIS A 35 6.54 -2.35 15.11
CA HIS A 35 5.50 -1.83 16.02
C HIS A 35 5.38 -0.30 16.00
N HIS A 36 6.20 0.38 15.20
CA HIS A 36 6.16 1.83 15.09
C HIS A 36 4.83 2.29 14.49
N TYR A 37 4.09 3.12 15.23
CA TYR A 37 2.71 3.56 14.95
C TYR A 37 1.61 2.51 15.13
N ALA A 38 1.89 1.43 15.86
CA ALA A 38 0.93 0.40 16.24
C ALA A 38 0.31 -0.44 15.08
N PRO A 39 1.01 -0.75 13.98
CA PRO A 39 0.45 -1.61 12.92
C PRO A 39 0.11 -3.03 13.39
N GLN A 40 0.71 -3.52 14.48
CA GLN A 40 0.35 -4.80 15.09
C GLN A 40 -1.11 -4.85 15.59
N THR A 41 -1.76 -3.69 15.77
CA THR A 41 -3.20 -3.61 16.09
C THR A 41 -4.03 -3.07 14.92
N THR A 42 -3.50 -2.13 14.13
CA THR A 42 -4.28 -1.54 13.03
C THR A 42 -4.34 -2.41 11.78
N MET A 43 -3.33 -3.25 11.49
CA MET A 43 -3.36 -4.15 10.35
C MET A 43 -4.37 -5.30 10.52
N PRO A 44 -4.48 -5.97 11.69
CA PRO A 44 -5.58 -6.90 11.94
C PRO A 44 -6.97 -6.27 11.75
N PHE A 45 -7.15 -5.03 12.19
CA PHE A 45 -8.40 -4.29 11.95
C PHE A 45 -8.63 -4.02 10.46
N LEU A 46 -7.62 -3.55 9.73
CA LEU A 46 -7.73 -3.30 8.29
C LEU A 46 -8.06 -4.60 7.54
N ALA A 47 -7.47 -5.72 7.95
CA ALA A 47 -7.75 -7.04 7.41
C ALA A 47 -9.24 -7.40 7.57
N THR A 48 -9.81 -7.28 8.78
CA THR A 48 -11.25 -7.50 9.01
C THR A 48 -12.14 -6.60 8.15
N GLU A 49 -11.78 -5.33 7.98
CA GLU A 49 -12.54 -4.43 7.13
C GLU A 49 -12.43 -4.80 5.63
N LEU A 50 -11.26 -5.24 5.16
CA LEU A 50 -11.09 -5.75 3.80
C LEU A 50 -11.88 -7.05 3.57
N GLU A 51 -11.96 -7.94 4.57
CA GLU A 51 -12.77 -9.17 4.51
C GLU A 51 -14.25 -8.84 4.34
N ARG A 52 -14.78 -7.90 5.14
CA ARG A 52 -16.14 -7.40 5.00
C ARG A 52 -16.42 -6.83 3.61
N LEU A 53 -15.38 -6.33 2.94
CA LEU A 53 -15.43 -5.73 1.61
C LEU A 53 -15.10 -6.74 0.49
N GLY A 54 -15.03 -8.04 0.81
CA GLY A 54 -14.90 -9.13 -0.15
C GLY A 54 -13.46 -9.40 -0.59
N PHE A 55 -12.50 -9.29 0.31
CA PHE A 55 -11.16 -9.87 0.16
C PHE A 55 -11.03 -11.12 1.03
N ARG A 56 -10.15 -12.05 0.66
CA ARG A 56 -9.54 -12.95 1.65
C ARG A 56 -8.32 -12.25 2.23
N THR A 57 -8.04 -12.40 3.52
CA THR A 57 -6.86 -11.77 4.10
C THR A 57 -5.97 -12.73 4.87
N THR A 58 -4.70 -12.39 4.97
CA THR A 58 -3.76 -13.00 5.91
C THR A 58 -2.87 -11.92 6.49
N VAL A 59 -2.68 -11.93 7.80
CA VAL A 59 -1.84 -10.95 8.48
C VAL A 59 -0.58 -11.64 9.00
N VAL A 60 0.57 -11.29 8.42
CA VAL A 60 1.89 -11.67 8.94
C VAL A 60 2.23 -10.69 10.07
N ASN A 61 1.88 -11.07 11.29
CA ASN A 61 2.00 -10.25 12.50
C ASN A 61 2.53 -11.10 13.68
N PRO A 62 3.86 -11.25 13.79
CA PRO A 62 4.44 -12.02 14.89
C PRO A 62 4.23 -11.31 16.24
N ALA A 63 4.36 -12.05 17.34
CA ALA A 63 4.15 -11.52 18.70
C ALA A 63 5.24 -10.54 19.19
N TRP A 64 6.27 -10.29 18.38
CA TRP A 64 7.40 -9.41 18.68
C TRP A 64 7.51 -8.31 17.61
N ASP A 65 8.22 -7.23 17.93
CA ASP A 65 8.53 -6.15 17.00
C ASP A 65 9.63 -6.60 16.02
N PRO A 66 9.34 -6.87 14.73
CA PRO A 66 10.34 -7.43 13.80
C PRO A 66 11.47 -6.45 13.49
N GLU A 67 11.24 -5.15 13.68
CA GLU A 67 12.27 -4.12 13.56
C GLU A 67 13.40 -4.31 14.60
N LYS A 68 13.07 -4.90 15.76
CA LYS A 68 13.98 -5.00 16.92
C LYS A 68 14.40 -6.44 17.23
N ASP A 69 13.92 -7.42 16.48
CA ASP A 69 14.11 -8.84 16.79
C ASP A 69 14.68 -9.63 15.61
N LYS A 70 15.77 -10.37 15.85
CA LYS A 70 16.51 -11.15 14.84
C LYS A 70 15.70 -12.33 14.27
N ARG A 71 14.58 -12.70 14.88
CA ARG A 71 13.64 -13.69 14.32
C ARG A 71 12.93 -13.15 13.07
N GLY A 72 12.88 -11.83 12.90
CA GLY A 72 12.31 -11.19 11.72
C GLY A 72 10.83 -11.51 11.54
N LEU A 73 10.45 -11.87 10.31
CA LEU A 73 9.08 -12.06 9.85
C LEU A 73 8.86 -13.52 9.37
N PRO A 74 8.50 -14.46 10.26
CA PRO A 74 8.05 -15.78 9.84
C PRO A 74 6.68 -15.70 9.16
N GLY A 75 6.36 -16.63 8.26
CA GLY A 75 5.06 -16.69 7.59
C GLY A 75 4.99 -15.92 6.26
N LEU A 76 6.10 -15.38 5.76
CA LEU A 76 6.14 -14.63 4.50
C LEU A 76 5.89 -15.49 3.26
N GLU A 77 6.02 -16.82 3.36
CA GLU A 77 5.74 -17.77 2.28
C GLU A 77 4.32 -17.64 1.71
N VAL A 78 3.37 -17.13 2.52
CA VAL A 78 1.98 -16.86 2.08
C VAL A 78 1.90 -15.80 0.98
N LEU A 79 2.92 -14.94 0.81
CA LEU A 79 2.97 -13.96 -0.28
C LEU A 79 2.93 -14.62 -1.66
N LYS A 80 3.36 -15.88 -1.78
CA LYS A 80 3.28 -16.66 -3.02
C LYS A 80 1.85 -16.71 -3.58
N ASP A 81 0.86 -16.81 -2.70
CA ASP A 81 -0.55 -16.98 -3.06
C ASP A 81 -1.34 -15.65 -3.02
N ALA A 82 -0.69 -14.55 -2.61
CA ALA A 82 -1.33 -13.24 -2.53
C ALA A 82 -1.64 -12.66 -3.92
N ASP A 83 -2.69 -11.85 -4.03
CA ASP A 83 -2.94 -10.98 -5.18
C ASP A 83 -2.43 -9.55 -4.92
N VAL A 84 -2.38 -9.15 -3.64
CA VAL A 84 -1.80 -7.88 -3.18
C VAL A 84 -1.03 -8.04 -1.88
N GLY A 85 0.18 -7.47 -1.85
CA GLY A 85 1.00 -7.36 -0.64
C GLY A 85 0.88 -5.96 -0.06
N ILE A 86 0.39 -5.87 1.18
CA ILE A 86 0.20 -4.62 1.92
C ILE A 86 1.30 -4.54 2.98
N PHE A 87 2.30 -3.70 2.74
CA PHE A 87 3.50 -3.63 3.56
C PHE A 87 3.46 -2.45 4.53
N PHE A 88 3.64 -2.73 5.81
CA PHE A 88 3.87 -1.77 6.88
C PHE A 88 5.16 -2.13 7.60
N MET A 89 6.30 -1.79 6.99
CA MET A 89 7.64 -2.24 7.39
C MET A 89 8.55 -1.06 7.73
N ARG A 90 9.54 -1.29 8.60
CA ARG A 90 10.57 -0.29 8.90
C ARG A 90 11.87 -0.94 9.35
N PHE A 91 12.99 -0.41 8.85
CA PHE A 91 14.35 -0.71 9.32
C PHE A 91 14.65 -2.20 9.58
N LEU A 92 14.04 -3.09 8.81
CA LEU A 92 14.22 -4.51 8.94
C LEU A 92 15.63 -4.92 8.51
N GLN A 93 16.11 -5.98 9.14
CA GLN A 93 17.29 -6.74 8.71
C GLN A 93 16.86 -8.21 8.64
N LEU A 94 16.30 -8.60 7.49
CA LEU A 94 15.77 -9.95 7.31
C LEU A 94 16.88 -10.93 6.88
N LYS A 95 16.74 -12.17 7.35
CA LYS A 95 17.53 -13.30 6.85
C LYS A 95 17.17 -13.58 5.39
N ASP A 96 18.06 -14.28 4.70
CA ASP A 96 17.93 -14.56 3.27
C ASP A 96 16.66 -15.29 2.90
N SER A 97 16.29 -16.31 3.67
CA SER A 97 15.06 -17.07 3.47
C SER A 97 13.79 -16.22 3.59
N GLN A 98 13.76 -15.24 4.50
CA GLN A 98 12.59 -14.36 4.67
C GLN A 98 12.54 -13.29 3.59
N LEU A 99 13.68 -12.68 3.26
CA LEU A 99 13.73 -11.66 2.22
C LEU A 99 13.31 -12.23 0.85
N ALA A 100 13.69 -13.47 0.55
CA ALA A 100 13.37 -14.13 -0.71
C ALA A 100 11.87 -14.09 -1.02
N HIS A 101 11.01 -14.32 -0.03
CA HIS A 101 9.55 -14.26 -0.23
C HIS A 101 9.05 -12.86 -0.61
N ILE A 102 9.66 -11.80 -0.08
CA ILE A 102 9.30 -10.42 -0.43
C ILE A 102 9.80 -10.09 -1.83
N THR A 103 11.03 -10.47 -2.17
CA THR A 103 11.61 -10.18 -3.49
C THR A 103 10.89 -10.95 -4.58
N GLU A 104 10.61 -12.24 -4.39
CA GLU A 104 9.83 -13.07 -5.32
C GLU A 104 8.43 -12.50 -5.54
N PHE A 105 7.76 -12.03 -4.47
CA PHE A 105 6.46 -11.39 -4.59
C PHE A 105 6.51 -10.13 -5.45
N ILE A 106 7.50 -9.25 -5.21
CA ILE A 106 7.65 -8.01 -5.97
C ILE A 106 7.98 -8.33 -7.44
N GLU A 107 8.92 -9.23 -7.68
CA GLU A 107 9.34 -9.62 -9.04
C GLU A 107 8.24 -10.32 -9.84
N SER A 108 7.21 -10.87 -9.18
CA SER A 108 6.06 -11.48 -9.85
C SER A 108 5.12 -10.51 -10.57
N GLY A 109 5.28 -9.18 -10.37
CA GLY A 109 4.41 -8.17 -10.99
C GLY A 109 3.05 -7.97 -10.30
N LYS A 110 2.78 -8.69 -9.20
CA LYS A 110 1.54 -8.59 -8.40
C LYS A 110 1.38 -7.22 -7.72
N ALA A 111 0.18 -6.90 -7.26
CA ALA A 111 -0.12 -5.57 -6.72
C ALA A 111 0.63 -5.30 -5.40
N VAL A 112 1.12 -4.08 -5.22
CA VAL A 112 1.85 -3.66 -4.01
C VAL A 112 1.17 -2.46 -3.38
N VAL A 113 0.93 -2.52 -2.07
CA VAL A 113 0.52 -1.37 -1.27
C VAL A 113 1.58 -1.07 -0.22
N GLY A 114 2.18 0.11 -0.29
CA GLY A 114 3.12 0.61 0.71
C GLY A 114 2.43 1.56 1.66
N LEU A 115 2.31 1.20 2.94
CA LEU A 115 1.89 2.15 3.98
C LEU A 115 3.13 2.75 4.63
N ARG A 116 2.96 3.90 5.31
CA ARG A 116 3.98 4.35 6.27
C ARG A 116 4.35 3.14 7.15
N THR A 117 5.60 2.75 7.36
CA THR A 117 6.89 3.41 7.12
C THR A 117 7.69 2.77 5.97
N SER A 118 7.03 2.04 5.07
CA SER A 118 7.67 1.12 4.13
C SER A 118 8.60 1.77 3.09
N THR A 119 8.53 3.08 2.90
CA THR A 119 9.52 3.83 2.07
C THR A 119 10.95 3.75 2.60
N HIS A 120 11.14 3.30 3.85
CA HIS A 120 12.42 2.94 4.45
C HIS A 120 12.31 1.60 5.21
N ALA A 121 11.81 0.59 4.50
CA ALA A 121 11.55 -0.74 5.04
C ALA A 121 12.78 -1.46 5.60
N PHE A 122 13.99 -1.19 5.10
CA PHE A 122 15.22 -1.89 5.47
C PHE A 122 16.30 -0.97 6.04
N ASN A 123 17.17 -1.51 6.89
CA ASN A 123 18.33 -0.80 7.44
C ASN A 123 19.52 -1.73 7.72
N TYR A 124 20.13 -2.27 6.68
CA TYR A 124 21.35 -3.09 6.77
C TYR A 124 22.62 -2.23 6.94
N PRO A 125 23.65 -2.73 7.66
CA PRO A 125 24.96 -2.07 7.78
C PRO A 125 25.62 -1.77 6.43
N LYS A 126 26.50 -0.76 6.37
CA LYS A 126 27.16 -0.29 5.13
C LYS A 126 27.93 -1.38 4.37
N ASN A 127 28.53 -2.33 5.07
CA ASN A 127 29.30 -3.44 4.50
C ASN A 127 28.44 -4.69 4.24
N HIS A 128 27.13 -4.64 4.50
CA HIS A 128 26.24 -5.78 4.24
C HIS A 128 25.93 -5.88 2.74
N PRO A 129 25.90 -7.08 2.12
CA PRO A 129 25.58 -7.24 0.69
C PRO A 129 24.23 -6.65 0.27
N ARG A 130 23.33 -6.45 1.24
CA ARG A 130 21.97 -5.91 1.05
C ARG A 130 21.81 -4.44 1.38
N HIS A 131 22.92 -3.73 1.66
CA HIS A 131 22.86 -2.32 2.04
C HIS A 131 22.06 -1.46 1.05
N ALA A 132 22.15 -1.76 -0.24
CA ALA A 132 21.40 -1.07 -1.28
C ALA A 132 19.88 -1.08 -1.04
N LEU A 133 19.32 -2.13 -0.44
CA LEU A 133 17.87 -2.24 -0.16
C LEU A 133 17.35 -1.14 0.78
N ASN A 134 18.22 -0.54 1.59
CA ASN A 134 17.85 0.58 2.47
C ASN A 134 17.28 1.75 1.67
N ASN A 135 17.76 1.95 0.44
CA ASN A 135 17.27 2.95 -0.49
C ASN A 135 16.39 2.32 -1.59
N ASP A 136 16.87 1.23 -2.19
CA ASP A 136 16.29 0.64 -3.39
C ASP A 136 14.86 0.14 -3.20
N PHE A 137 14.49 -0.31 -1.99
CA PHE A 137 13.11 -0.73 -1.77
C PHE A 137 12.14 0.45 -1.90
N GLY A 138 12.39 1.55 -1.19
CA GLY A 138 11.57 2.75 -1.31
C GLY A 138 11.59 3.31 -2.73
N GLN A 139 12.79 3.41 -3.31
CA GLN A 139 12.98 3.98 -4.65
C GLN A 139 12.34 3.14 -5.76
N LYS A 140 12.75 1.87 -5.89
CA LYS A 140 12.39 1.02 -7.03
C LYS A 140 11.02 0.38 -6.86
N VAL A 141 10.61 0.04 -5.63
CA VAL A 141 9.33 -0.65 -5.40
C VAL A 141 8.20 0.35 -5.17
N LEU A 142 8.41 1.32 -4.27
CA LEU A 142 7.35 2.24 -3.82
C LEU A 142 7.35 3.60 -4.55
N GLY A 143 8.31 3.85 -5.43
CA GLY A 143 8.40 5.08 -6.20
C GLY A 143 8.99 6.27 -5.44
N SER A 144 9.43 6.07 -4.19
CA SER A 144 10.24 7.06 -3.48
C SER A 144 10.89 6.50 -2.20
N PRO A 145 12.18 6.74 -1.95
CA PRO A 145 12.76 6.56 -0.63
C PRO A 145 12.34 7.71 0.30
N TYR A 146 12.46 7.45 1.60
CA TYR A 146 12.30 8.42 2.67
C TYR A 146 13.56 9.28 2.87
N LEU A 147 13.37 10.56 3.21
CA LEU A 147 14.47 11.49 3.50
C LEU A 147 14.50 11.90 4.98
N ILE A 148 13.42 12.52 5.43
CA ILE A 148 13.28 13.09 6.78
C ILE A 148 11.80 13.33 7.07
N HIS A 149 11.44 13.52 8.35
CA HIS A 149 10.10 13.91 8.76
C HIS A 149 10.12 15.28 9.42
N LEU A 150 9.05 16.04 9.21
CA LEU A 150 8.83 17.33 9.86
C LEU A 150 8.17 17.14 11.23
N ALA A 151 7.64 18.21 11.82
CA ALA A 151 6.99 18.18 13.11
C ALA A 151 5.48 18.43 13.04
N GLY A 152 4.77 17.99 14.08
CA GLY A 152 3.35 18.26 14.25
C GLY A 152 2.44 17.47 13.31
N LYS A 153 1.24 18.02 13.09
CA LYS A 153 0.26 17.48 12.16
C LYS A 153 0.60 17.84 10.73
N THR A 154 0.01 17.10 9.80
CA THR A 154 0.14 17.36 8.36
C THR A 154 -1.21 17.82 7.81
N GLN A 155 -1.26 19.01 7.22
CA GLN A 155 -2.42 19.45 6.45
C GLN A 155 -2.47 18.66 5.15
N VAL A 156 -3.63 18.13 4.78
CA VAL A 156 -3.81 17.29 3.60
C VAL A 156 -4.66 17.99 2.56
N LYS A 157 -4.19 17.99 1.31
CA LYS A 157 -4.92 18.50 0.14
C LYS A 157 -4.78 17.52 -1.04
N PRO A 158 -5.73 17.49 -1.97
CA PRO A 158 -5.57 16.74 -3.20
C PRO A 158 -4.44 17.35 -4.04
N ALA A 159 -3.71 16.50 -4.76
CA ALA A 159 -2.84 16.98 -5.83
C ALA A 159 -3.68 17.56 -6.98
N ALA A 160 -3.15 18.55 -7.70
CA ALA A 160 -3.90 19.35 -8.67
C ALA A 160 -4.67 18.51 -9.72
N ASN A 161 -4.09 17.39 -10.16
CA ASN A 161 -4.66 16.53 -11.21
C ASN A 161 -5.32 15.24 -10.68
N ALA A 162 -5.45 15.09 -9.35
CA ALA A 162 -5.87 13.84 -8.74
C ALA A 162 -7.35 13.79 -8.35
N LEU A 163 -8.09 14.91 -8.44
CA LEU A 163 -9.47 15.02 -7.95
C LEU A 163 -10.42 13.96 -8.53
N HIS A 164 -10.19 13.54 -9.77
CA HIS A 164 -11.00 12.52 -10.45
C HIS A 164 -10.39 11.11 -10.36
N HIS A 165 -9.25 10.94 -9.71
CA HIS A 165 -8.61 9.63 -9.57
C HIS A 165 -9.49 8.72 -8.70
N PRO A 166 -9.76 7.45 -9.09
CA PRO A 166 -10.67 6.57 -8.37
C PRO A 166 -10.35 6.41 -6.87
N ILE A 167 -9.06 6.44 -6.49
CA ILE A 167 -8.69 6.35 -5.07
C ILE A 167 -9.32 7.44 -4.21
N LEU A 168 -9.56 8.63 -4.77
CA LEU A 168 -10.16 9.76 -4.04
C LEU A 168 -11.70 9.75 -4.03
N THR A 169 -12.36 8.72 -4.59
CA THR A 169 -13.83 8.61 -4.56
C THR A 169 -14.38 8.58 -3.12
N GLY A 170 -15.19 9.59 -2.79
CA GLY A 170 -15.82 9.76 -1.47
C GLY A 170 -14.87 10.30 -0.39
N VAL A 171 -13.73 10.88 -0.76
CA VAL A 171 -12.77 11.48 0.16
C VAL A 171 -13.03 12.99 0.25
N ASP A 172 -13.33 13.50 1.44
CA ASP A 172 -13.42 14.94 1.70
C ASP A 172 -12.13 15.44 2.36
N THR A 173 -11.38 16.26 1.63
CA THR A 173 -10.11 16.83 2.13
C THR A 173 -10.30 18.18 2.83
N THR A 174 -11.52 18.71 2.91
CA THR A 174 -11.79 20.04 3.48
C THR A 174 -11.36 20.08 4.95
N GLY A 175 -10.36 20.92 5.25
CA GLY A 175 -9.83 21.05 6.61
C GLY A 175 -9.17 19.78 7.17
N TRP A 176 -8.81 18.81 6.32
CA TRP A 176 -8.22 17.56 6.80
C TRP A 176 -6.78 17.76 7.32
N GLU A 177 -6.57 17.43 8.59
CA GLU A 177 -5.26 17.27 9.19
C GLU A 177 -5.01 15.80 9.60
N SER A 178 -3.92 15.21 9.12
CA SER A 178 -3.44 13.92 9.64
C SER A 178 -2.64 14.13 10.93
N SER A 179 -2.75 13.17 11.86
CA SER A 179 -1.93 13.14 13.07
C SER A 179 -0.49 12.69 12.81
N GLY A 180 -0.20 12.13 11.64
CA GLY A 180 1.16 11.78 11.22
C GLY A 180 1.97 13.03 10.85
N THR A 181 3.26 12.99 11.15
CA THR A 181 4.21 13.99 10.66
C THR A 181 4.44 13.84 9.16
N LEU A 182 4.66 14.96 8.47
CA LEU A 182 4.95 14.96 7.04
C LEU A 182 6.29 14.27 6.79
N TYR A 183 6.32 13.31 5.87
CA TYR A 183 7.56 12.75 5.35
C TYR A 183 7.96 13.52 4.11
N LEU A 184 9.20 14.00 4.07
CA LEU A 184 9.82 14.42 2.83
C LEU A 184 10.40 13.19 2.13
N ILE A 185 10.28 13.19 0.81
CA ILE A 185 10.52 12.03 -0.04
C ILE A 185 11.33 12.45 -1.27
N ASN A 186 12.08 11.52 -1.86
CA ASN A 186 12.76 11.72 -3.16
C ASN A 186 12.00 11.01 -4.28
N ALA A 187 10.88 11.62 -4.70
CA ALA A 187 9.95 11.04 -5.66
C ALA A 187 10.63 10.63 -6.97
N GLN A 188 10.39 9.40 -7.42
CA GLN A 188 10.84 8.95 -8.74
C GLN A 188 10.05 9.65 -9.85
N PRO A 189 10.70 9.97 -10.99
CA PRO A 189 9.99 10.42 -12.17
C PRO A 189 8.91 9.41 -12.57
N GLY A 190 7.66 9.87 -12.63
CA GLY A 190 6.51 9.07 -13.05
C GLY A 190 5.63 8.53 -11.92
N ILE A 191 5.92 8.82 -10.64
CA ILE A 191 4.86 8.71 -9.64
C ILE A 191 3.71 9.65 -10.04
N GLU A 192 2.49 9.27 -9.70
CA GLU A 192 1.31 10.12 -9.85
C GLU A 192 0.82 10.50 -8.44
N PRO A 193 1.15 11.73 -7.97
CA PRO A 193 0.70 12.21 -6.66
C PRO A 193 -0.82 12.31 -6.60
N LEU A 194 -1.40 11.80 -5.52
CA LEU A 194 -2.84 11.86 -5.24
C LEU A 194 -3.16 12.87 -4.14
N LEU A 195 -2.39 12.84 -3.06
CA LEU A 195 -2.51 13.76 -1.93
C LEU A 195 -1.17 14.42 -1.68
N ILE A 196 -1.22 15.72 -1.36
CA ILE A 196 -0.10 16.53 -0.92
C ILE A 196 -0.30 16.83 0.57
N GLY A 197 0.74 16.59 1.34
CA GLY A 197 0.82 16.99 2.74
C GLY A 197 1.65 18.26 2.88
N THR A 198 1.25 19.16 3.77
CA THR A 198 2.02 20.34 4.18
C THR A 198 2.28 20.28 5.67
N GLY A 199 3.53 20.52 6.09
CA GLY A 199 3.94 20.45 7.48
C GLY A 199 5.01 21.48 7.81
N HIS A 200 5.38 21.56 9.09
CA HIS A 200 6.32 22.56 9.60
C HIS A 200 7.60 21.93 10.13
N SER A 201 8.74 22.48 9.73
CA SER A 201 10.03 22.06 10.28
C SER A 201 10.31 22.79 11.60
N LYS A 202 10.94 22.09 12.55
CA LYS A 202 11.52 22.70 13.77
C LYS A 202 12.88 23.36 13.52
N ARG A 203 13.49 23.09 12.36
CA ARG A 203 14.84 23.55 11.98
C ARG A 203 14.79 24.07 10.54
N VAL A 204 15.45 25.18 10.27
CA VAL A 204 15.59 25.75 8.92
C VAL A 204 17.06 25.70 8.52
N GLY A 205 17.32 25.42 7.25
CA GLY A 205 18.66 25.24 6.67
C GLY A 205 19.09 23.78 6.57
N THR A 206 20.38 23.56 6.40
CA THR A 206 20.99 22.25 6.15
C THR A 206 20.89 21.32 7.37
N VAL A 207 20.27 20.16 7.18
CA VAL A 207 20.17 19.09 8.18
C VAL A 207 20.73 17.78 7.61
N THR A 208 21.65 17.16 8.35
CA THR A 208 22.21 15.84 8.00
C THR A 208 21.61 14.74 8.87
N ASN A 209 21.24 13.62 8.26
CA ASN A 209 20.83 12.38 8.95
C ASN A 209 21.39 11.14 8.21
N GLN A 210 20.99 9.93 8.62
CA GLN A 210 21.45 8.70 7.96
C GLN A 210 20.99 8.53 6.49
N PHE A 211 20.00 9.32 6.05
CA PHE A 211 19.44 9.33 4.70
C PHE A 211 20.04 10.44 3.82
N GLY A 212 21.01 11.20 4.33
CA GLY A 212 21.73 12.22 3.58
C GLY A 212 21.60 13.62 4.17
N ILE A 213 21.82 14.61 3.31
CA ILE A 213 21.80 16.04 3.62
C ILE A 213 20.54 16.64 3.00
N HIS A 214 19.79 17.40 3.78
CA HIS A 214 18.48 17.94 3.41
C HIS A 214 18.43 19.44 3.70
N GLU A 215 17.93 20.22 2.75
CA GLU A 215 17.65 21.64 2.97
C GLU A 215 16.20 21.79 3.43
N LEU A 216 16.00 22.35 4.62
CA LEU A 216 14.68 22.51 5.21
C LEU A 216 14.25 23.97 5.24
N GLU A 217 13.03 24.22 4.78
CA GLU A 217 12.31 25.47 4.98
C GLU A 217 11.34 25.36 6.16
N GLN A 218 10.82 26.50 6.60
CA GLN A 218 9.90 26.55 7.75
C GLN A 218 8.60 25.76 7.50
N THR A 219 8.11 25.80 6.26
CA THR A 219 6.94 25.06 5.79
C THR A 219 7.32 24.37 4.50
N MET A 220 7.03 23.07 4.38
CA MET A 220 7.29 22.33 3.16
C MET A 220 6.10 21.44 2.82
N SER A 221 6.00 21.06 1.56
CA SER A 221 4.98 20.15 1.05
C SER A 221 5.61 18.97 0.33
N ALA A 222 5.00 17.80 0.44
CA ALA A 222 5.42 16.60 -0.28
C ALA A 222 4.20 15.71 -0.59
N PRO A 223 4.28 14.85 -1.63
CA PRO A 223 3.29 13.80 -1.82
C PRO A 223 3.20 12.90 -0.58
N ILE A 224 1.97 12.63 -0.13
CA ILE A 224 1.68 11.71 0.99
C ILE A 224 0.82 10.52 0.57
N ALA A 225 0.29 10.53 -0.64
CA ALA A 225 -0.30 9.36 -1.30
C ALA A 225 -0.04 9.48 -2.79
N TRP A 226 0.37 8.40 -3.44
CA TRP A 226 0.67 8.37 -4.87
C TRP A 226 0.51 6.96 -5.44
N THR A 227 0.33 6.89 -6.75
CA THR A 227 0.39 5.64 -7.52
C THR A 227 1.70 5.58 -8.31
N TRP A 228 2.12 4.37 -8.64
CA TRP A 228 3.38 4.10 -9.35
C TRP A 228 3.27 2.79 -10.14
N LYS A 229 3.92 2.75 -11.31
CA LYS A 229 4.21 1.49 -11.99
C LYS A 229 5.70 1.26 -11.87
N ASN A 230 6.07 0.22 -11.13
CA ASN A 230 7.45 0.06 -10.72
C ASN A 230 8.28 -0.70 -11.77
N SER A 231 9.59 -0.86 -11.50
CA SER A 231 10.52 -1.49 -12.46
C SER A 231 10.22 -2.96 -12.76
N TYR A 232 9.45 -3.62 -11.90
CA TYR A 232 9.02 -5.02 -12.07
C TYR A 232 7.62 -5.13 -12.70
N GLY A 233 7.01 -3.99 -13.07
CA GLY A 233 5.67 -3.95 -13.66
C GLY A 233 4.53 -4.02 -12.64
N ASN A 234 4.82 -3.98 -11.32
CA ASN A 234 3.77 -3.97 -10.30
C ASN A 234 2.91 -2.71 -10.43
N ARG A 235 1.63 -2.86 -10.13
CA ARG A 235 0.71 -1.74 -9.90
C ARG A 235 0.76 -1.36 -8.43
N VAL A 236 1.27 -0.17 -8.13
CA VAL A 236 1.65 0.21 -6.77
C VAL A 236 0.85 1.41 -6.29
N PHE A 237 0.28 1.29 -5.09
CA PHE A 237 -0.24 2.43 -4.34
C PHE A 237 0.61 2.61 -3.08
N THR A 238 1.12 3.82 -2.84
CA THR A 238 1.89 4.13 -1.64
C THR A 238 1.30 5.33 -0.92
N THR A 239 1.28 5.29 0.40
CA THR A 239 0.93 6.45 1.22
C THR A 239 1.77 6.53 2.49
N SER A 240 2.14 7.75 2.87
CA SER A 240 2.72 8.05 4.18
C SER A 240 1.67 8.29 5.27
N LEU A 241 0.38 8.09 4.98
CA LEU A 241 -0.64 7.87 6.00
C LEU A 241 -0.41 6.50 6.65
N GLY A 242 -0.88 6.34 7.89
CA GLY A 242 -0.68 5.10 8.65
C GLY A 242 -0.31 5.35 10.11
N HIS A 243 -0.54 6.56 10.64
CA HIS A 243 -0.63 6.74 12.08
C HIS A 243 -1.82 5.98 12.62
N ALA A 244 -1.74 5.47 13.86
CA ALA A 244 -2.89 4.77 14.47
C ALA A 244 -4.19 5.59 14.39
N LYS A 245 -4.07 6.91 14.60
CA LYS A 245 -5.17 7.89 14.45
C LYS A 245 -5.64 8.12 13.00
N ASP A 246 -4.85 7.79 11.99
CA ASP A 246 -5.35 7.84 10.62
C ASP A 246 -6.40 6.74 10.39
N PHE A 247 -6.29 5.58 11.05
CA PHE A 247 -7.31 4.52 10.96
C PHE A 247 -8.62 4.87 11.67
N THR A 248 -8.63 5.91 12.53
CA THR A 248 -9.86 6.46 13.12
C THR A 248 -10.49 7.55 12.24
N ASN A 249 -9.77 8.03 11.22
CA ASN A 249 -10.24 9.06 10.30
C ASN A 249 -10.83 8.39 9.04
N LYS A 250 -12.10 8.66 8.75
CA LYS A 250 -12.82 8.05 7.62
C LYS A 250 -12.17 8.35 6.26
N ASN A 251 -11.64 9.57 6.06
CA ASN A 251 -10.99 9.96 4.80
C ASN A 251 -9.67 9.22 4.61
N ALA A 252 -8.84 9.16 5.65
CA ALA A 252 -7.56 8.44 5.58
C ALA A 252 -7.76 6.93 5.36
N LEU A 253 -8.68 6.31 6.09
CA LEU A 253 -9.01 4.90 5.92
C LEU A 253 -9.58 4.63 4.52
N ARG A 254 -10.45 5.51 4.01
CA ARG A 254 -11.02 5.38 2.65
C ARG A 254 -9.96 5.46 1.57
N VAL A 255 -8.99 6.39 1.68
CA VAL A 255 -7.85 6.47 0.75
C VAL A 255 -7.06 5.15 0.77
N ILE A 256 -6.79 4.57 1.94
CA ILE A 256 -6.07 3.30 2.06
C ILE A 256 -6.87 2.15 1.43
N VAL A 257 -8.15 2.00 1.79
CA VAL A 257 -9.00 0.92 1.28
C VAL A 257 -9.21 1.04 -0.23
N ASN A 258 -9.56 2.24 -0.73
CA ASN A 258 -9.68 2.46 -2.16
C ASN A 258 -8.35 2.21 -2.89
N GLY A 259 -7.21 2.52 -2.26
CA GLY A 259 -5.89 2.20 -2.77
C GLY A 259 -5.66 0.69 -2.94
N VAL A 260 -6.10 -0.13 -1.98
CA VAL A 260 -6.06 -1.60 -2.08
C VAL A 260 -6.93 -2.10 -3.23
N PHE A 261 -8.19 -1.65 -3.30
CA PHE A 261 -9.12 -1.99 -4.38
C PHE A 261 -8.57 -1.62 -5.76
N TRP A 262 -8.13 -0.37 -5.88
CA TRP A 262 -7.50 0.15 -7.08
C TRP A 262 -6.36 -0.78 -7.46
N SER A 263 -5.42 -1.07 -6.57
CA SER A 263 -4.18 -1.83 -6.87
C SER A 263 -4.43 -3.18 -7.54
N VAL A 264 -5.51 -3.88 -7.19
CA VAL A 264 -5.93 -5.17 -7.79
C VAL A 264 -6.92 -5.02 -8.95
N ASN A 265 -7.02 -3.83 -9.56
CA ASN A 265 -7.95 -3.49 -10.64
C ASN A 265 -9.43 -3.76 -10.34
N ARG A 266 -9.84 -3.67 -9.06
CA ARG A 266 -11.25 -3.66 -8.70
C ARG A 266 -11.78 -2.24 -8.68
N SER A 267 -13.05 -2.07 -9.02
CA SER A 267 -13.76 -0.81 -8.80
C SER A 267 -13.66 -0.43 -7.32
N VAL A 268 -13.24 0.81 -7.07
CA VAL A 268 -13.20 1.37 -5.71
C VAL A 268 -14.60 1.45 -5.10
N LEU A 269 -14.66 1.67 -3.79
CA LEU A 269 -15.92 1.82 -3.10
C LEU A 269 -16.69 3.05 -3.60
N SER A 270 -18.02 2.92 -3.69
CA SER A 270 -18.88 4.08 -3.90
C SER A 270 -18.71 5.11 -2.77
N ALA A 271 -19.01 6.38 -3.04
CA ALA A 271 -18.96 7.43 -2.00
C ALA A 271 -19.84 7.09 -0.78
N GLU A 272 -20.96 6.40 -1.00
CA GLU A 272 -21.95 6.04 0.02
C GLU A 272 -21.53 4.86 0.91
N THR A 273 -20.52 4.08 0.52
CA THR A 273 -20.12 2.89 1.29
C THR A 273 -19.56 3.27 2.67
N VAL A 274 -20.27 2.96 3.74
CA VAL A 274 -19.76 3.22 5.09
C VAL A 274 -18.57 2.31 5.40
N LEU A 275 -17.48 2.91 5.88
CA LEU A 275 -16.32 2.20 6.42
C LEU A 275 -16.40 2.17 7.95
N ASN A 276 -16.11 1.00 8.53
CA ASN A 276 -15.89 0.90 9.97
C ASN A 276 -14.51 1.50 10.25
N THR A 277 -14.40 2.42 11.20
CA THR A 277 -13.11 3.02 11.61
C THR A 277 -12.53 2.31 12.82
N PHE A 278 -11.21 2.34 12.96
CA PHE A 278 -10.52 1.78 14.11
C PHE A 278 -10.98 2.48 15.39
N SER A 279 -11.15 1.72 16.47
CA SER A 279 -11.40 2.26 17.80
C SER A 279 -10.12 2.16 18.61
N THR A 280 -9.64 3.29 19.11
CA THR A 280 -8.56 3.32 20.10
C THR A 280 -9.15 3.05 21.49
N ALA A 281 -9.81 1.90 21.69
CA ALA A 281 -10.18 1.49 23.03
C ALA A 281 -8.87 1.29 23.83
N ALA A 282 -8.76 2.02 24.94
CA ALA A 282 -7.59 2.03 25.81
C ALA A 282 -7.26 0.60 26.26
N LYS A 283 -6.00 0.19 26.06
CA LYS A 283 -5.33 -0.72 26.96
C LYS A 283 -4.32 0.10 27.75
#